data_AF-Q026M5-F1
#
_entry.id   AF-Q026M5-F1
#
_cell.length_a   1.000
_cell.length_b   1.000
_cell.length_c   1.000
_cell.angle_alpha   90.00
_cell.angle_beta   90.00
_cell.angle_gamma   90.00
#
_symmetry.space_group_name_H-M   'P 1'
#
loop_
_entity.id
_entity.type
_entity.pdbx_description
1 polymer ?
#
loop_
_entity_poly.entity_id
_entity_poly.type
_entity_poly.pdbx_seq_one_letter_code
_entity_poly.pdbx_strand_id
1 'polypeptide(L)'
;MSEIAAYGKLGALWCEIMHDSATWPIHGRYQCRTCGRLYAVPWTESRLQAPAARIRHIPSAFLPLVVLLAAAGASPGRAADVVDSTAGASLALARYTAGAGENSPWRAETVEIDASLPKMSQTGRLRAIRRLLPFGKPEYQVLEMAGDQTVKQQVIFRYLSAEVKAAAIPSSSVAVTAANYKFRYKGPVETDQGLVYAFSITPHKKREGLIKGELWIDGETGSVVRLFGSMVKSPSIFIKHVDLNRETDLRDGVARTRVTHLAIDTRLVGRAELTITEQPYTAPDTLTQATIEEQ
;
A
#
# COMPACT_ATOMS: atom_id res chain seq x y z
N MET A 1 -47.76 -10.34 18.13
CA MET A 1 -46.44 -10.72 17.58
C MET A 1 -46.35 -10.26 16.13
N SER A 2 -46.40 -8.95 15.89
CA SER A 2 -46.50 -8.35 14.56
C SER A 2 -45.77 -7.02 14.56
N GLU A 3 -44.64 -6.94 13.85
CA GLU A 3 -44.15 -5.76 13.13
C GLU A 3 -42.73 -6.05 12.61
N ILE A 4 -42.65 -6.80 11.51
CA ILE A 4 -41.46 -6.88 10.66
C ILE A 4 -41.86 -6.31 9.30
N ALA A 5 -41.83 -4.98 9.16
CA ALA A 5 -41.73 -4.30 7.86
C ALA A 5 -41.76 -2.77 8.05
N ALA A 6 -40.60 -2.13 8.23
CA ALA A 6 -40.45 -0.70 7.90
C ALA A 6 -38.98 -0.23 7.84
N TYR A 7 -38.13 -0.86 7.03
CA TYR A 7 -36.94 -0.17 6.54
C TYR A 7 -36.76 -0.45 5.04
N GLY A 8 -37.20 0.51 4.23
CA GLY A 8 -37.18 0.45 2.75
C GLY A 8 -35.78 0.56 2.14
N LYS A 9 -35.71 0.72 0.81
CA LYS A 9 -34.46 0.78 0.01
C LYS A 9 -33.37 1.72 0.58
N LEU A 10 -33.76 2.76 1.33
CA LEU A 10 -32.85 3.65 2.06
C LEU A 10 -32.13 2.99 3.26
N GLY A 11 -32.77 2.05 3.96
CA GLY A 11 -32.14 1.25 5.02
C GLY A 11 -31.15 0.22 4.47
N ALA A 12 -31.43 -0.34 3.29
CA ALA A 12 -30.49 -1.22 2.59
C ALA A 12 -29.27 -0.44 2.06
N LEU A 13 -29.49 0.76 1.50
CA LEU A 13 -28.43 1.67 1.05
C LEU A 13 -27.61 2.20 2.24
N TRP A 14 -28.25 2.52 3.37
CA TRP A 14 -27.59 2.90 4.62
C TRP A 14 -26.79 1.73 5.20
N CYS A 15 -27.28 0.49 5.13
CA CYS A 15 -26.49 -0.69 5.46
C CYS A 15 -25.26 -0.80 4.55
N GLU A 16 -25.39 -0.68 3.23
CA GLU A 16 -24.27 -0.79 2.28
C GLU A 16 -23.22 0.34 2.45
N ILE A 17 -23.67 1.55 2.81
CA ILE A 17 -22.82 2.72 3.10
C ILE A 17 -22.18 2.65 4.50
N MET A 18 -22.87 2.06 5.49
CA MET A 18 -22.39 1.94 6.88
C MET A 18 -21.63 0.64 7.16
N HIS A 19 -21.71 -0.38 6.30
CA HIS A 19 -20.92 -1.61 6.38
C HIS A 19 -19.45 -1.45 5.91
N ASP A 20 -18.91 -0.24 5.99
CA ASP A 20 -17.46 -0.01 6.20
C ASP A 20 -17.07 -0.04 7.69
N SER A 21 -18.04 -0.15 8.62
CA SER A 21 -17.81 -0.42 10.03
C SER A 21 -17.59 -1.91 10.26
N ALA A 22 -16.34 -2.28 10.46
CA ALA A 22 -16.02 -3.58 10.98
C ALA A 22 -16.40 -3.61 12.47
N THR A 23 -17.57 -4.16 12.77
CA THR A 23 -17.79 -4.81 14.06
C THR A 23 -17.02 -6.12 14.03
N TRP A 24 -15.71 -6.03 14.22
CA TRP A 24 -14.76 -7.14 14.22
C TRP A 24 -15.07 -8.11 15.37
N PRO A 25 -15.50 -9.33 15.08
CA PRO A 25 -15.75 -10.35 16.09
C PRO A 25 -14.51 -11.20 16.26
N ILE A 26 -14.28 -11.56 17.51
CA ILE A 26 -13.13 -12.29 18.01
C ILE A 26 -13.12 -13.76 17.50
N HIS A 27 -14.21 -14.25 16.88
CA HIS A 27 -14.42 -15.67 16.54
C HIS A 27 -14.67 -15.97 15.04
N GLY A 28 -14.21 -15.12 14.11
CA GLY A 28 -14.30 -15.44 12.67
C GLY A 28 -15.68 -15.22 12.02
N ARG A 29 -16.69 -14.70 12.75
CA ARG A 29 -18.04 -14.41 12.22
C ARG A 29 -18.67 -13.18 12.88
N TYR A 30 -19.22 -12.22 12.12
CA TYR A 30 -19.82 -10.98 12.67
C TYR A 30 -21.33 -10.92 12.51
N GLN A 31 -22.01 -10.42 13.54
CA GLN A 31 -23.46 -10.21 13.55
C GLN A 31 -23.81 -8.74 13.31
N CYS A 32 -24.61 -8.46 12.29
CA CYS A 32 -25.11 -7.11 12.03
C CYS A 32 -26.13 -6.70 13.11
N ARG A 33 -25.90 -5.60 13.84
CA ARG A 33 -26.84 -5.09 14.86
C ARG A 33 -28.12 -4.46 14.29
N THR A 34 -28.16 -4.22 12.99
CA THR A 34 -29.32 -3.61 12.30
C THR A 34 -30.26 -4.66 11.72
N CYS A 35 -29.73 -5.77 11.17
CA CYS A 35 -30.54 -6.82 10.53
C CYS A 35 -30.35 -8.23 11.12
N GLY A 36 -29.46 -8.40 12.10
CA GLY A 36 -29.23 -9.64 12.83
C GLY A 36 -28.41 -10.72 12.11
N ARG A 37 -28.05 -10.54 10.83
CA ARG A 37 -27.36 -11.56 10.02
C ARG A 37 -25.90 -11.76 10.40
N LEU A 38 -25.42 -13.01 10.27
CA LEU A 38 -24.04 -13.44 10.53
C LEU A 38 -23.22 -13.55 9.23
N TYR A 39 -21.98 -13.04 9.22
CA TYR A 39 -21.07 -13.08 8.07
C TYR A 39 -19.67 -13.59 8.47
N ALA A 40 -19.07 -14.47 7.68
CA ALA A 40 -17.70 -14.94 7.88
C ALA A 40 -16.67 -13.87 7.46
N VAL A 41 -15.53 -13.81 8.15
CA VAL A 41 -14.42 -12.91 7.77
C VAL A 41 -13.51 -13.55 6.71
N PRO A 42 -13.12 -12.84 5.63
CA PRO A 42 -12.48 -13.46 4.46
C PRO A 42 -11.12 -14.14 4.65
N TRP A 43 -10.37 -13.82 5.71
CA TRP A 43 -9.01 -14.35 5.92
C TRP A 43 -8.93 -15.51 6.92
N THR A 44 -10.06 -15.98 7.48
CA THR A 44 -10.06 -17.15 8.38
C THR A 44 -10.13 -18.50 7.65
N GLU A 45 -10.34 -18.50 6.33
CA GLU A 45 -10.39 -19.75 5.55
C GLU A 45 -9.42 -19.68 4.36
N SER A 46 -8.40 -20.53 4.40
CA SER A 46 -7.58 -20.94 3.27
C SER A 46 -8.50 -21.56 2.21
N ARG A 47 -9.10 -20.76 1.33
CA ARG A 47 -10.05 -21.28 0.35
C ARG A 47 -9.32 -21.95 -0.81
N LEU A 48 -9.08 -23.25 -0.65
CA LEU A 48 -9.16 -24.18 -1.77
C LEU A 48 -10.61 -24.21 -2.27
N GLN A 49 -10.78 -23.82 -3.54
CA GLN A 49 -11.87 -24.17 -4.47
C GLN A 49 -13.32 -23.76 -4.14
N ALA A 50 -13.88 -22.83 -4.94
CA ALA A 50 -15.30 -22.80 -5.32
C ALA A 50 -15.49 -22.00 -6.64
N PRO A 51 -16.47 -22.35 -7.50
CA PRO A 51 -16.45 -22.01 -8.93
C PRO A 51 -16.94 -20.58 -9.25
N ALA A 52 -16.49 -20.09 -10.40
CA ALA A 52 -16.70 -18.73 -10.88
C ALA A 52 -18.18 -18.37 -11.09
N ALA A 53 -18.70 -17.45 -10.27
CA ALA A 53 -19.99 -16.80 -10.51
C ALA A 53 -19.79 -15.50 -11.30
N ARG A 54 -20.57 -15.32 -12.36
CA ARG A 54 -20.57 -14.12 -13.23
C ARG A 54 -20.96 -12.88 -12.42
N ILE A 55 -20.07 -11.88 -12.39
CA ILE A 55 -20.28 -10.62 -11.68
C ILE A 55 -21.06 -9.67 -12.60
N ARG A 56 -22.26 -9.27 -12.20
CA ARG A 56 -22.94 -8.09 -12.78
C ARG A 56 -22.32 -6.83 -12.18
N HIS A 57 -21.88 -5.91 -13.03
CA HIS A 57 -21.32 -4.63 -12.63
C HIS A 57 -22.37 -3.77 -11.91
N ILE A 58 -22.04 -3.32 -10.71
CA ILE A 58 -22.71 -2.22 -10.00
C ILE A 58 -21.65 -1.13 -9.82
N PRO A 59 -21.92 0.15 -10.18
CA PRO A 59 -20.97 1.22 -9.96
C PRO A 59 -21.04 1.65 -8.50
N SER A 60 -20.08 1.21 -7.69
CA SER A 60 -19.94 1.67 -6.29
C SER A 60 -18.61 2.41 -6.13
N ALA A 61 -18.71 3.67 -5.76
CA ALA A 61 -17.61 4.53 -5.35
C ALA A 61 -16.99 4.01 -4.04
N PHE A 62 -15.85 4.57 -3.64
CA PHE A 62 -15.05 4.27 -2.44
C PHE A 62 -13.92 3.25 -2.67
N LEU A 63 -12.72 3.82 -2.86
CA LEU A 63 -11.47 3.12 -3.07
C LEU A 63 -10.34 3.76 -2.22
N PRO A 64 -9.30 2.99 -1.87
CA PRO A 64 -8.50 3.19 -0.67
C PRO A 64 -7.17 3.90 -0.94
N LEU A 65 -6.40 4.03 0.14
CA LEU A 65 -5.03 4.51 0.16
C LEU A 65 -4.19 3.88 -0.97
N VAL A 66 -3.65 4.71 -1.86
CA VAL A 66 -2.89 4.27 -3.03
C VAL A 66 -1.46 3.88 -2.65
N VAL A 67 -1.13 2.64 -2.96
CA VAL A 67 0.24 2.16 -3.10
C VAL A 67 0.84 2.78 -4.35
N LEU A 68 1.77 3.69 -4.15
CA LEU A 68 2.62 4.21 -5.20
C LEU A 68 3.92 3.40 -5.24
N LEU A 69 3.99 2.37 -6.09
CA LEU A 69 5.22 1.63 -6.33
C LEU A 69 5.43 1.30 -7.80
N ALA A 70 6.66 1.57 -8.27
CA ALA A 70 7.44 0.70 -9.15
C ALA A 70 8.89 1.20 -9.33
N ALA A 71 9.86 0.27 -9.31
CA ALA A 71 11.03 0.19 -10.22
C ALA A 71 11.92 -1.05 -9.92
N ALA A 72 12.21 -1.87 -10.93
CA ALA A 72 13.38 -2.76 -11.10
C ALA A 72 13.50 -3.08 -12.61
N GLY A 73 14.63 -3.30 -13.29
CA GLY A 73 16.07 -3.07 -13.09
C GLY A 73 16.81 -3.48 -14.39
N ALA A 74 17.98 -2.92 -14.69
CA ALA A 74 19.03 -3.50 -15.56
C ALA A 74 20.35 -2.70 -15.48
N SER A 75 21.48 -3.40 -15.32
CA SER A 75 22.88 -2.95 -15.52
C SER A 75 23.41 -3.46 -16.88
N PRO A 76 24.54 -3.00 -17.48
CA PRO A 76 25.68 -2.30 -16.87
C PRO A 76 26.19 -1.02 -17.58
N GLY A 77 26.87 -0.18 -16.79
CA GLY A 77 28.26 0.20 -17.11
C GLY A 77 28.56 1.63 -17.57
N ARG A 78 29.34 2.29 -16.72
CA ARG A 78 30.32 3.38 -16.95
C ARG A 78 29.83 4.82 -17.17
N ALA A 79 30.34 5.66 -16.27
CA ALA A 79 30.84 7.02 -16.39
C ALA A 79 30.15 7.92 -17.44
N ALA A 80 29.40 8.90 -16.96
CA ALA A 80 29.11 10.09 -17.75
C ALA A 80 29.40 11.32 -16.92
N ASP A 81 30.24 12.17 -17.51
CA ASP A 81 30.49 13.56 -17.16
C ASP A 81 29.20 14.31 -16.84
N VAL A 82 29.33 15.45 -16.15
CA VAL A 82 28.25 16.36 -15.77
C VAL A 82 27.49 16.84 -17.03
N VAL A 83 26.59 16.00 -17.52
CA VAL A 83 25.59 16.32 -18.54
C VAL A 83 24.71 17.41 -17.94
N ASP A 84 24.37 18.43 -18.75
CA ASP A 84 23.34 19.43 -18.43
C ASP A 84 22.26 18.80 -17.56
N SER A 85 22.16 19.26 -16.32
CA SER A 85 21.37 18.59 -15.26
C SER A 85 19.91 18.39 -15.68
N THR A 86 19.43 19.17 -16.65
CA THR A 86 18.11 19.06 -17.27
C THR A 86 17.97 17.81 -18.16
N ALA A 87 18.99 17.48 -18.96
CA ALA A 87 19.01 16.30 -19.81
C ALA A 87 19.11 15.01 -18.97
N GLY A 88 19.98 15.03 -17.94
CA GLY A 88 20.08 13.92 -16.97
C GLY A 88 18.76 13.69 -16.22
N ALA A 89 18.12 14.75 -15.74
CA ALA A 89 16.80 14.67 -15.11
C ALA A 89 15.72 14.11 -16.06
N SER A 90 15.74 14.54 -17.32
CA SER A 90 14.78 14.05 -18.34
C SER A 90 14.97 12.55 -18.62
N LEU A 91 16.22 12.07 -18.68
CA LEU A 91 16.54 10.66 -18.86
C LEU A 91 16.12 9.82 -17.65
N ALA A 92 16.40 10.30 -16.43
CA ALA A 92 15.97 9.63 -15.19
C ALA A 92 14.44 9.50 -15.13
N LEU A 93 13.71 10.57 -15.45
CA LEU A 93 12.25 10.56 -15.50
C LEU A 93 11.73 9.59 -16.58
N ALA A 94 12.37 9.54 -17.76
CA ALA A 94 12.01 8.60 -18.82
C ALA A 94 12.17 7.15 -18.36
N ARG A 95 13.30 6.80 -17.73
CA ARG A 95 13.57 5.47 -17.15
C ARG A 95 12.51 5.09 -16.12
N TYR A 96 12.22 6.00 -15.18
CA TYR A 96 11.16 5.82 -14.20
C TYR A 96 9.79 5.53 -14.85
N THR A 97 9.39 6.33 -15.85
CA THR A 97 8.09 6.13 -16.50
C THR A 97 8.00 4.83 -17.29
N ALA A 98 9.11 4.33 -17.86
CA ALA A 98 9.16 3.04 -18.52
C ALA A 98 8.95 1.87 -17.54
N GLY A 99 9.39 2.02 -16.29
CA GLY A 99 9.22 1.04 -15.21
C GLY A 99 7.89 1.14 -14.42
N ALA A 100 7.07 2.17 -14.65
CA ALA A 100 5.90 2.51 -13.82
C ALA A 100 4.73 1.49 -13.84
N GLY A 101 4.91 0.32 -14.46
CA GLY A 101 3.92 -0.76 -14.53
C GLY A 101 4.05 -1.88 -13.48
N GLU A 102 5.16 -1.94 -12.72
CA GLU A 102 5.44 -3.05 -11.77
C GLU A 102 5.32 -2.64 -10.30
N ASN A 103 4.24 -3.06 -9.64
CA ASN A 103 3.83 -2.61 -8.29
C ASN A 103 4.79 -2.95 -7.12
N SER A 104 5.85 -3.74 -7.32
CA SER A 104 6.88 -4.01 -6.30
C SER A 104 8.18 -4.45 -7.00
N PRO A 105 9.38 -4.02 -6.53
CA PRO A 105 10.65 -4.52 -7.04
C PRO A 105 10.85 -6.01 -6.75
N TRP A 106 10.03 -6.60 -5.86
CA TRP A 106 10.12 -8.00 -5.45
C TRP A 106 8.81 -8.73 -5.72
N ARG A 107 8.91 -9.97 -6.24
CA ARG A 107 7.74 -10.85 -6.43
C ARG A 107 7.15 -11.33 -5.12
N ALA A 108 8.01 -11.51 -4.12
CA ALA A 108 7.65 -11.82 -2.74
C ALA A 108 8.53 -10.99 -1.81
N GLU A 109 7.94 -10.43 -0.76
CA GLU A 109 8.63 -9.57 0.20
C GLU A 109 8.17 -9.87 1.62
N THR A 110 9.07 -9.74 2.59
CA THR A 110 8.72 -9.68 4.00
C THR A 110 8.24 -8.26 4.30
N VAL A 111 7.08 -8.14 4.92
CA VAL A 111 6.46 -6.88 5.33
C VAL A 111 6.35 -6.88 6.85
N GLU A 112 6.99 -5.91 7.48
CA GLU A 112 6.85 -5.59 8.90
C GLU A 112 6.09 -4.28 9.04
N ILE A 113 5.09 -4.26 9.90
CA ILE A 113 4.28 -3.06 10.18
C ILE A 113 4.32 -2.83 11.68
N ASP A 114 4.94 -1.73 12.10
CA ASP A 114 4.75 -1.16 13.42
C ASP A 114 3.68 -0.06 13.32
N ALA A 115 2.67 -0.13 14.18
CA ALA A 115 1.56 0.81 14.19
C ALA A 115 1.31 1.36 15.59
N SER A 116 0.86 2.60 15.67
CA SER A 116 0.54 3.26 16.94
C SER A 116 -0.71 4.15 16.85
N LEU A 117 -1.37 4.29 18.00
CA LEU A 117 -2.39 5.30 18.27
C LEU A 117 -1.89 6.15 19.44
N PRO A 118 -1.09 7.22 19.19
CA PRO A 118 -0.40 7.96 20.25
C PRO A 118 -1.34 8.51 21.31
N LYS A 119 -2.52 8.99 20.93
CA LYS A 119 -3.53 9.51 21.87
C LYS A 119 -4.07 8.47 22.86
N MET A 120 -3.96 7.20 22.51
CA MET A 120 -4.43 6.08 23.32
C MET A 120 -3.27 5.34 24.00
N SER A 121 -2.02 5.71 23.73
CA SER A 121 -0.82 4.98 24.15
C SER A 121 -0.86 3.50 23.76
N GLN A 122 -1.43 3.19 22.60
CA GLN A 122 -1.57 1.83 22.11
C GLN A 122 -0.65 1.58 20.91
N THR A 123 -0.10 0.37 20.84
CA THR A 123 0.80 -0.06 19.77
C THR A 123 0.44 -1.45 19.26
N GLY A 124 0.94 -1.78 18.07
CA GLY A 124 0.74 -3.08 17.45
C GLY A 124 1.79 -3.35 16.39
N ARG A 125 2.10 -4.63 16.20
CA ARG A 125 3.06 -5.09 15.20
C ARG A 125 2.46 -6.21 14.36
N LEU A 126 2.82 -6.24 13.09
CA LEU A 126 2.58 -7.36 12.17
C LEU A 126 3.88 -7.71 11.45
N ARG A 127 4.16 -9.00 11.29
CA ARG A 127 5.10 -9.51 10.29
C ARG A 127 4.36 -10.47 9.36
N ALA A 128 4.51 -10.27 8.06
CA ALA A 128 3.86 -11.08 7.04
C ALA A 128 4.77 -11.26 5.81
N ILE A 129 4.51 -12.29 5.02
CA ILE A 129 5.04 -12.40 3.66
C ILE A 129 3.96 -11.88 2.72
N ARG A 130 4.30 -10.90 1.87
CA ARG A 130 3.43 -10.42 0.80
C ARG A 130 3.89 -11.00 -0.54
N ARG A 131 2.96 -11.64 -1.26
CA ARG A 131 3.18 -12.13 -2.62
C ARG A 131 2.24 -11.38 -3.58
N LEU A 132 2.76 -10.94 -4.72
CA LEU A 132 1.91 -10.35 -5.74
C LEU A 132 1.36 -11.45 -6.65
N LEU A 133 0.04 -11.62 -6.62
CA LEU A 133 -0.70 -12.48 -7.55
C LEU A 133 -0.81 -11.80 -8.92
N PRO A 134 -1.21 -12.54 -9.97
CA PRO A 134 -1.54 -11.96 -11.27
C PRO A 134 -2.49 -10.76 -11.12
N PHE A 135 -2.31 -9.76 -11.99
CA PHE A 135 -3.04 -8.48 -11.95
C PHE A 135 -2.74 -7.61 -10.72
N GLY A 136 -1.67 -7.91 -9.97
CA GLY A 136 -1.14 -7.03 -8.93
C GLY A 136 -1.86 -7.12 -7.58
N LYS A 137 -2.71 -8.13 -7.37
CA LYS A 137 -3.39 -8.33 -6.08
C LYS A 137 -2.40 -8.85 -5.03
N PRO A 138 -2.25 -8.17 -3.87
CA PRO A 138 -1.38 -8.66 -2.81
C PRO A 138 -2.08 -9.79 -2.03
N GLU A 139 -1.35 -10.87 -1.80
CA GLU A 139 -1.68 -11.92 -0.85
C GLU A 139 -0.74 -11.83 0.34
N TYR A 140 -1.31 -11.85 1.55
CA TYR A 140 -0.56 -11.76 2.80
C TYR A 140 -0.62 -13.08 3.56
N GLN A 141 0.55 -13.65 3.85
CA GLN A 141 0.71 -14.74 4.80
C GLN A 141 1.23 -14.16 6.12
N VAL A 142 0.35 -14.07 7.13
CA VAL A 142 0.72 -13.53 8.45
C VAL A 142 1.65 -14.53 9.17
N LEU A 143 2.83 -14.06 9.57
CA LEU A 143 3.79 -14.83 10.35
C LEU A 143 3.66 -14.53 11.84
N GLU A 144 3.49 -13.27 12.19
CA GLU A 144 3.39 -12.80 13.57
C GLU A 144 2.47 -11.59 13.66
N MET A 145 1.73 -11.47 14.76
CA MET A 145 0.95 -10.28 15.06
C MET A 145 0.83 -10.09 16.58
N ALA A 146 1.16 -8.90 17.07
CA ALA A 146 1.21 -8.58 18.49
C ALA A 146 0.67 -7.17 18.80
N GLY A 147 0.46 -6.88 20.09
CA GLY A 147 0.00 -5.59 20.61
C GLY A 147 -1.51 -5.44 20.80
N ASP A 148 -1.92 -4.20 21.01
CA ASP A 148 -3.28 -3.81 21.40
C ASP A 148 -4.33 -4.21 20.36
N GLN A 149 -5.48 -4.67 20.83
CA GLN A 149 -6.56 -5.12 19.94
C GLN A 149 -7.08 -3.99 19.05
N THR A 150 -7.16 -2.77 19.58
CA THR A 150 -7.58 -1.59 18.80
C THR A 150 -6.62 -1.32 17.64
N VAL A 151 -5.31 -1.37 17.87
CA VAL A 151 -4.31 -1.06 16.83
C VAL A 151 -4.33 -2.14 15.75
N LYS A 152 -4.37 -3.41 16.15
CA LYS A 152 -4.50 -4.52 15.18
C LYS A 152 -5.73 -4.36 14.28
N GLN A 153 -6.90 -4.06 14.87
CA GLN A 153 -8.16 -4.01 14.15
C GLN A 153 -8.43 -2.71 13.38
N GLN A 154 -8.15 -1.56 13.99
CA GLN A 154 -8.52 -0.25 13.46
C GLN A 154 -7.39 0.42 12.67
N VAL A 155 -6.15 -0.07 12.80
CA VAL A 155 -5.00 0.46 12.06
C VAL A 155 -4.46 -0.59 11.09
N ILE A 156 -3.89 -1.69 11.59
CA ILE A 156 -3.17 -2.67 10.76
C ILE A 156 -4.10 -3.35 9.76
N PHE A 157 -5.21 -3.96 10.19
CA PHE A 157 -6.13 -4.62 9.26
C PHE A 157 -6.83 -3.65 8.33
N ARG A 158 -7.08 -2.41 8.76
CA ARG A 158 -7.62 -1.36 7.89
C ARG A 158 -6.64 -0.99 6.78
N TYR A 159 -5.36 -0.88 7.11
CA TYR A 159 -4.29 -0.68 6.14
C TYR A 159 -4.21 -1.85 5.14
N LEU A 160 -4.10 -3.10 5.59
CA LEU A 160 -4.04 -4.26 4.68
C LEU A 160 -5.28 -4.37 3.77
N SER A 161 -6.46 -4.08 4.31
CA SER A 161 -7.70 -4.07 3.53
C SER A 161 -7.69 -2.96 2.47
N ALA A 162 -7.09 -1.81 2.79
CA ALA A 162 -6.89 -0.73 1.85
C ALA A 162 -5.93 -1.15 0.72
N GLU A 163 -4.83 -1.83 1.03
CA GLU A 163 -3.89 -2.35 0.02
C GLU A 163 -4.59 -3.31 -0.98
N VAL A 164 -5.36 -4.27 -0.47
CA VAL A 164 -6.07 -5.26 -1.31
C VAL A 164 -7.10 -4.59 -2.22
N LYS A 165 -7.87 -3.64 -1.68
CA LYS A 165 -8.87 -2.90 -2.46
C LYS A 165 -8.20 -1.97 -3.48
N ALA A 166 -7.04 -1.38 -3.17
CA ALA A 166 -6.29 -0.52 -4.08
C ALA A 166 -5.78 -1.27 -5.30
N ALA A 167 -5.44 -2.55 -5.15
CA ALA A 167 -5.07 -3.42 -6.27
C ALA A 167 -6.21 -3.70 -7.28
N ALA A 168 -7.47 -3.37 -6.94
CA ALA A 168 -8.58 -3.45 -7.89
C ALA A 168 -8.69 -2.19 -8.79
N ILE A 169 -7.99 -1.11 -8.45
CA ILE A 169 -7.96 0.12 -9.25
C ILE A 169 -7.00 -0.10 -10.43
N PRO A 170 -7.36 0.32 -11.66
CA PRO A 170 -6.40 0.35 -12.75
C PRO A 170 -5.19 1.21 -12.36
N SER A 171 -3.99 0.61 -12.33
CA SER A 171 -2.75 1.28 -11.92
C SER A 171 -2.49 2.57 -12.70
N SER A 172 -2.78 2.55 -14.01
CA SER A 172 -2.68 3.71 -14.89
C SER A 172 -3.48 4.94 -14.45
N SER A 173 -4.57 4.74 -13.69
CA SER A 173 -5.45 5.84 -13.25
C SER A 173 -4.89 6.65 -12.08
N VAL A 174 -3.92 6.10 -11.34
CA VAL A 174 -3.31 6.69 -10.13
C VAL A 174 -1.78 6.77 -10.18
N ALA A 175 -1.15 6.12 -11.15
CA ALA A 175 0.30 6.13 -11.35
C ALA A 175 0.87 7.55 -11.45
N VAL A 176 2.03 7.79 -10.83
CA VAL A 176 2.77 9.05 -10.93
C VAL A 176 3.46 9.10 -12.28
N THR A 177 2.71 9.45 -13.31
CA THR A 177 3.20 9.59 -14.69
C THR A 177 2.71 10.91 -15.27
N ALA A 178 3.26 11.33 -16.40
CA ALA A 178 2.86 12.57 -17.07
C ALA A 178 1.37 12.62 -17.41
N ALA A 179 0.72 11.45 -17.56
CA ALA A 179 -0.72 11.33 -17.77
C ALA A 179 -1.54 11.86 -16.58
N ASN A 180 -1.05 11.71 -15.35
CA ASN A 180 -1.77 12.09 -14.14
C ASN A 180 -1.17 13.31 -13.41
N TYR A 181 0.11 13.62 -13.65
CA TYR A 181 0.87 14.59 -12.87
C TYR A 181 1.67 15.55 -13.76
N LYS A 182 1.79 16.79 -13.26
CA LYS A 182 2.81 17.74 -13.66
C LYS A 182 4.06 17.51 -12.82
N PHE A 183 5.20 17.35 -13.49
CA PHE A 183 6.52 17.28 -12.89
C PHE A 183 7.18 18.66 -12.97
N ARG A 184 7.80 19.10 -11.88
CA ARG A 184 8.69 20.27 -11.86
C ARG A 184 10.02 19.82 -11.29
N TYR A 185 11.06 19.84 -12.12
CA TYR A 185 12.41 19.53 -11.68
C TYR A 185 12.87 20.53 -10.61
N LYS A 186 13.50 20.01 -9.55
CA LYS A 186 13.95 20.78 -8.38
C LYS A 186 15.46 20.92 -8.31
N GLY A 187 16.19 19.97 -8.88
CA GLY A 187 17.64 19.95 -8.90
C GLY A 187 18.21 18.54 -8.71
N PRO A 188 19.52 18.37 -8.94
CA PRO A 188 20.21 17.15 -8.62
C PRO A 188 20.57 17.13 -7.13
N VAL A 189 20.70 15.93 -6.58
CA VAL A 189 21.18 15.66 -5.22
C VAL A 189 22.24 14.58 -5.33
N GLU A 190 23.47 14.90 -4.95
CA GLU A 190 24.53 13.91 -4.83
C GLU A 190 24.33 13.10 -3.55
N THR A 191 24.42 11.78 -3.67
CA THR A 191 24.33 10.84 -2.56
C THR A 191 25.47 9.84 -2.66
N ASP A 192 25.75 9.12 -1.56
CA ASP A 192 26.75 8.04 -1.57
C ASP A 192 26.42 6.92 -2.58
N GLN A 193 25.15 6.83 -3.02
CA GLN A 193 24.65 5.83 -3.97
C GLN A 193 24.62 6.31 -5.42
N GLY A 194 24.95 7.58 -5.68
CA GLY A 194 24.92 8.18 -7.01
C GLY A 194 24.11 9.47 -7.09
N LEU A 195 23.90 9.93 -8.32
CA LEU A 195 23.20 11.17 -8.63
C LEU A 195 21.69 10.96 -8.65
N VAL A 196 20.97 11.64 -7.76
CA VAL A 196 19.51 11.58 -7.65
C VAL A 196 18.89 12.87 -8.20
N TYR A 197 17.78 12.77 -8.92
CA TYR A 197 17.04 13.92 -9.44
C TYR A 197 15.70 14.08 -8.71
N ALA A 198 15.51 15.25 -8.10
CA ALA A 198 14.30 15.57 -7.36
C ALA A 198 13.27 16.29 -8.24
N PHE A 199 12.01 15.88 -8.12
CA PHE A 199 10.87 16.48 -8.81
C PHE A 199 9.74 16.77 -7.84
N SER A 200 9.17 17.96 -7.92
CA SER A 200 7.83 18.18 -7.38
C SER A 200 6.80 17.54 -8.29
N ILE A 201 5.86 16.80 -7.70
CA ILE A 201 4.75 16.15 -8.39
C ILE A 201 3.44 16.80 -7.95
N THR A 202 2.65 17.27 -8.92
CA THR A 202 1.32 17.84 -8.67
C THR A 202 0.30 17.19 -9.60
N PRO A 203 -0.78 16.60 -9.08
CA PRO A 203 -1.83 16.02 -9.92
C PRO A 203 -2.47 17.07 -10.83
N HIS A 204 -2.76 16.69 -12.07
CA HIS A 204 -3.53 17.54 -12.98
C HIS A 204 -4.98 17.72 -12.52
N LYS A 205 -5.54 16.70 -11.86
CA LYS A 205 -6.91 16.69 -11.33
C LYS A 205 -6.90 16.24 -9.88
N LYS A 206 -7.75 16.85 -9.05
CA LYS A 206 -7.95 16.41 -7.66
C LYS A 206 -8.85 15.17 -7.64
N ARG A 207 -8.26 13.98 -7.55
CA ARG A 207 -8.98 12.68 -7.49
C ARG A 207 -8.50 11.85 -6.31
N GLU A 208 -9.32 10.88 -5.92
CA GLU A 208 -8.96 9.89 -4.90
C GLU A 208 -7.72 9.11 -5.36
N GLY A 209 -6.85 8.80 -4.40
CA GLY A 209 -5.63 8.05 -4.66
C GLY A 209 -4.45 8.84 -5.24
N LEU A 210 -4.65 10.09 -5.66
CA LEU A 210 -3.54 10.93 -6.12
C LEU A 210 -2.87 11.64 -4.94
N ILE A 211 -1.56 11.84 -5.04
CA ILE A 211 -0.75 12.52 -4.02
C ILE A 211 -0.21 13.84 -4.54
N LYS A 212 0.18 14.75 -3.66
CA LYS A 212 0.98 15.92 -4.02
C LYS A 212 2.21 15.94 -3.13
N GLY A 213 3.38 16.16 -3.71
CA GLY A 213 4.63 16.15 -2.95
C GLY A 213 5.85 16.12 -3.85
N GLU A 214 6.84 15.31 -3.51
CA GLU A 214 8.07 15.16 -4.26
C GLU A 214 8.44 13.69 -4.50
N LEU A 215 9.08 13.48 -5.65
CA LEU A 215 9.57 12.20 -6.15
C LEU A 215 11.06 12.36 -6.47
N TRP A 216 11.88 11.49 -5.90
CA TRP A 216 13.32 11.50 -6.04
C TRP A 216 13.73 10.22 -6.76
N ILE A 217 14.39 10.39 -7.91
CA ILE A 217 14.66 9.32 -8.86
C ILE A 217 16.17 9.16 -8.99
N ASP A 218 16.66 7.93 -8.83
CA ASP A 218 18.04 7.58 -9.14
C ASP A 218 18.34 7.80 -10.62
N GLY A 219 19.42 8.52 -10.93
CA GLY A 219 19.77 8.94 -12.27
C GLY A 219 20.11 7.77 -13.19
N GLU A 220 20.77 6.74 -12.66
CA GLU A 220 21.24 5.60 -13.44
C GLU A 220 20.11 4.63 -13.78
N THR A 221 19.34 4.22 -12.77
CA THR A 221 18.33 3.15 -12.89
C THR A 221 16.92 3.67 -13.15
N GLY A 222 16.63 4.93 -12.82
CA GLY A 222 15.25 5.45 -12.79
C GLY A 222 14.45 4.96 -11.58
N SER A 223 15.09 4.38 -10.56
CA SER A 223 14.42 3.87 -9.37
C SER A 223 14.00 4.98 -8.42
N VAL A 224 12.88 4.78 -7.72
CA VAL A 224 12.41 5.75 -6.71
C VAL A 224 13.20 5.58 -5.41
N VAL A 225 14.07 6.54 -5.13
CA VAL A 225 14.85 6.60 -3.88
C VAL A 225 13.99 7.16 -2.75
N ARG A 226 13.17 8.17 -3.06
CA ARG A 226 12.27 8.79 -2.09
C ARG A 226 10.97 9.25 -2.73
N LEU A 227 9.88 9.07 -2.01
CA LEU A 227 8.58 9.63 -2.33
C LEU A 227 7.96 10.18 -1.05
N PHE A 228 7.67 11.47 -1.03
CA PHE A 228 6.95 12.06 0.09
C PHE A 228 5.81 12.94 -0.39
N GLY A 229 4.76 13.03 0.40
CA GLY A 229 3.64 13.91 0.10
C GLY A 229 2.37 13.52 0.83
N SER A 230 1.28 14.14 0.41
CA SER A 230 -0.02 13.94 1.01
C SER A 230 -1.07 13.63 -0.04
N MET A 231 -2.09 12.88 0.34
CA MET A 231 -3.22 12.64 -0.56
C MET A 231 -3.98 13.93 -0.84
N VAL A 232 -4.28 14.18 -2.12
CA VAL A 232 -5.02 15.41 -2.49
C VAL A 232 -6.50 15.32 -2.19
N LYS A 233 -7.03 14.10 -2.00
CA LYS A 233 -8.42 13.87 -1.61
C LYS A 233 -8.48 12.74 -0.58
N SER A 234 -9.34 12.92 0.41
CA SER A 234 -9.59 11.89 1.41
C SER A 234 -10.11 10.61 0.73
N PRO A 235 -9.55 9.44 1.08
CA PRO A 235 -9.93 8.16 0.48
C PRO A 235 -11.22 7.58 1.09
N SER A 236 -11.74 8.13 2.20
CA SER A 236 -12.95 7.61 2.83
C SER A 236 -13.58 8.60 3.82
N ILE A 237 -14.85 8.34 4.16
CA ILE A 237 -15.54 9.08 5.24
C ILE A 237 -14.90 8.88 6.62
N PHE A 238 -13.97 7.94 6.81
CA PHE A 238 -13.29 7.71 8.09
C PHE A 238 -11.91 8.40 8.17
N ILE A 239 -11.28 8.68 7.02
CA ILE A 239 -9.95 9.27 6.93
C ILE A 239 -10.07 10.74 6.56
N LYS A 240 -9.43 11.63 7.30
CA LYS A 240 -9.40 13.08 7.00
C LYS A 240 -8.26 13.41 6.06
N HIS A 241 -7.07 12.95 6.41
CA HIS A 241 -5.81 13.32 5.78
C HIS A 241 -4.82 12.16 5.89
N VAL A 242 -3.93 12.05 4.89
CA VAL A 242 -2.86 11.05 4.89
C VAL A 242 -1.59 11.65 4.36
N ASP A 243 -0.54 11.55 5.17
CA ASP A 243 0.84 11.85 4.80
C ASP A 243 1.65 10.56 4.64
N LEU A 244 2.57 10.60 3.70
CA LEU A 244 3.40 9.50 3.25
C LEU A 244 4.84 10.01 3.14
N ASN A 245 5.79 9.27 3.71
CA ASN A 245 7.22 9.37 3.38
C ASN A 245 7.77 7.97 3.17
N ARG A 246 8.19 7.68 1.94
CA ARG A 246 8.73 6.39 1.53
C ARG A 246 10.15 6.59 1.07
N GLU A 247 11.04 5.77 1.60
CA GLU A 247 12.46 5.75 1.29
C GLU A 247 12.86 4.34 0.87
N THR A 248 13.67 4.23 -0.18
CA THR A 248 14.17 2.97 -0.72
C THR A 248 15.69 2.98 -0.63
N ASP A 249 16.26 2.02 0.08
CA ASP A 249 17.71 1.78 0.08
C ASP A 249 18.08 1.00 -1.19
N LEU A 250 18.85 1.64 -2.07
CA LEU A 250 19.37 1.02 -3.30
C LEU A 250 20.82 0.60 -3.07
N ARG A 251 21.14 -0.68 -3.28
CA ARG A 251 22.54 -1.15 -3.31
C ARG A 251 22.83 -1.74 -4.67
N ASP A 252 23.84 -1.20 -5.35
CA ASP A 252 24.21 -1.57 -6.71
C ASP A 252 23.02 -1.45 -7.69
N GLY A 253 22.20 -0.41 -7.53
CA GLY A 253 21.00 -0.19 -8.34
C GLY A 253 19.82 -1.12 -8.02
N VAL A 254 19.92 -1.97 -6.99
CA VAL A 254 18.87 -2.91 -6.58
C VAL A 254 18.27 -2.51 -5.24
N ALA A 255 16.94 -2.45 -5.16
CA ALA A 255 16.23 -2.20 -3.91
C ALA A 255 16.49 -3.31 -2.88
N ARG A 256 16.99 -2.94 -1.70
CA ARG A 256 17.25 -3.85 -0.57
C ARG A 256 16.20 -3.75 0.52
N THR A 257 15.84 -2.52 0.86
CA THR A 257 14.83 -2.24 1.87
C THR A 257 14.01 -1.06 1.40
N ARG A 258 12.72 -1.08 1.71
CA ARG A 258 11.85 0.07 1.54
C ARG A 258 11.13 0.33 2.84
N VAL A 259 11.21 1.56 3.33
CA VAL A 259 10.56 1.99 4.56
C VAL A 259 9.53 3.05 4.22
N THR A 260 8.28 2.83 4.63
CA THR A 260 7.18 3.77 4.44
C THR A 260 6.67 4.21 5.80
N HIS A 261 6.77 5.51 6.08
CA HIS A 261 6.10 6.15 7.19
C HIS A 261 4.76 6.72 6.71
N LEU A 262 3.67 6.31 7.36
CA LEU A 262 2.34 6.84 7.13
C LEU A 262 1.83 7.53 8.38
N ALA A 263 1.24 8.70 8.20
CA ALA A 263 0.43 9.35 9.22
C ALA A 263 -0.98 9.55 8.70
N ILE A 264 -1.95 8.98 9.40
CA ILE A 264 -3.35 8.89 8.97
C ILE A 264 -4.21 9.57 10.03
N ASP A 265 -4.75 10.74 9.70
CA ASP A 265 -5.70 11.41 10.58
C ASP A 265 -7.07 10.80 10.42
N THR A 266 -7.53 10.05 11.43
CA THR A 266 -8.86 9.43 11.43
C THR A 266 -9.89 10.28 12.15
N ARG A 267 -11.18 10.05 11.86
CA ARG A 267 -12.29 10.75 12.54
C ARG A 267 -12.61 10.21 13.94
N LEU A 268 -12.26 8.96 14.26
CA LEU A 268 -12.71 8.28 15.48
C LEU A 268 -11.60 8.02 16.50
N VAL A 269 -10.43 7.53 16.06
CA VAL A 269 -9.35 7.10 16.96
C VAL A 269 -8.17 8.08 17.00
N GLY A 270 -8.30 9.23 16.32
CA GLY A 270 -7.25 10.22 16.19
C GLY A 270 -6.24 9.87 15.10
N ARG A 271 -5.01 10.37 15.24
CA ARG A 271 -3.92 10.11 14.31
C ARG A 271 -3.39 8.69 14.54
N ALA A 272 -3.37 7.90 13.48
CA ALA A 272 -2.69 6.61 13.45
C ALA A 272 -1.36 6.78 12.73
N GLU A 273 -0.30 6.19 13.26
CA GLU A 273 1.03 6.23 12.66
C GLU A 273 1.44 4.80 12.33
N LEU A 274 2.00 4.60 11.14
CA LEU A 274 2.52 3.30 10.71
C LEU A 274 3.92 3.47 10.16
N THR A 275 4.80 2.56 10.53
CA THR A 275 6.08 2.32 9.87
C THR A 275 5.99 0.95 9.20
N ILE A 276 6.08 0.93 7.88
CA ILE A 276 6.08 -0.30 7.07
C ILE A 276 7.48 -0.51 6.54
N THR A 277 8.10 -1.63 6.91
CA THR A 277 9.42 -2.04 6.43
C THR A 277 9.25 -3.24 5.50
N GLU A 278 9.78 -3.12 4.29
CA GLU A 278 9.60 -4.08 3.20
C GLU A 278 10.98 -4.52 2.69
N GLN A 279 11.19 -5.83 2.58
CA GLN A 279 12.47 -6.43 2.16
C GLN A 279 12.22 -7.65 1.27
N PRO A 280 13.12 -8.01 0.34
CA PRO A 280 12.97 -9.21 -0.46
C PRO A 280 12.79 -10.44 0.45
N TYR A 281 11.81 -11.29 0.13
CA TYR A 281 11.61 -12.52 0.87
C TYR A 281 12.68 -13.54 0.45
N THR A 282 13.53 -13.93 1.39
CA THR A 282 14.44 -15.06 1.25
C THR A 282 13.82 -16.26 1.97
N ALA A 283 13.53 -17.32 1.23
CA ALA A 283 13.10 -18.57 1.86
C ALA A 283 14.23 -19.06 2.78
N PRO A 284 13.93 -19.58 3.99
CA PRO A 284 14.95 -20.23 4.79
C PRO A 284 15.56 -21.38 3.98
N ASP A 285 16.89 -21.45 3.89
CA ASP A 285 17.58 -22.53 3.20
C ASP A 285 17.19 -23.86 3.84
N THR A 286 16.47 -24.70 3.10
CA THR A 286 15.99 -26.02 3.56
C THR A 286 17.14 -27.04 3.74
N LEU A 287 18.40 -26.62 3.67
CA LEU A 287 19.58 -27.50 3.74
C LEU A 287 20.22 -27.58 5.14
N THR A 288 19.72 -26.87 6.14
CA THR A 288 20.29 -26.89 7.52
C THR A 288 19.40 -27.56 8.58
N GLN A 289 18.22 -28.07 8.21
CA GLN A 289 17.34 -28.81 9.14
C GLN A 289 17.42 -30.34 9.01
N ALA A 290 18.15 -30.88 8.02
CA ALA A 290 18.32 -32.32 7.85
C ALA A 290 19.50 -32.93 8.64
N THR A 291 20.31 -32.12 9.36
CA THR A 291 21.49 -32.61 10.10
C THR A 291 21.28 -32.69 11.62
N ILE A 292 20.11 -32.31 12.15
CA ILE A 292 19.87 -32.27 13.61
C ILE A 292 18.96 -33.41 14.11
N GLU A 293 18.32 -34.20 13.24
CA GLU A 293 17.49 -35.35 13.65
C GLU A 293 18.21 -36.72 13.59
N GLU A 294 19.52 -36.75 13.40
CA GLU A 294 20.29 -38.01 13.38
C GLU A 294 21.51 -38.01 14.33
N GLN A 295 21.35 -37.46 15.54
CA GLN A 295 22.25 -37.71 16.68
C GLN A 295 21.48 -37.98 17.97
#